data_AF-Q4N351-F1
#
_entry.id   AF-Q4N351-F1
#
_cell.length_a   1.000
_cell.length_b   1.000
_cell.length_c   1.000
_cell.angle_alpha   90.00
_cell.angle_beta   90.00
_cell.angle_gamma   90.00
#
_symmetry.space_group_name_H-M   'P 1'
#
loop_
_entity.id
_entity.type
_entity.pdbx_description
1 polymer ?
#
loop_
_entity_poly.entity_id
_entity_poly.type
_entity_poly.pdbx_seq_one_letter_code
_entity_poly.pdbx_strand_id
1 'polypeptide(L)'
;MKNDGVWSEAEQLTININCEASSEEHQYTVAHILGESKCRVYTPRHFYPIKRVVCQDPTSESEKTIWETEHPREFSKNVSVLSVTKTKNGYPDKYLCILQENNNYLLFLRDNELNNWVDITKTRVKLSKFQFFYNFKKLTPEEYEVKYEFLRFKILFKFGCNKVKYDGKKLIRKYIAGLEIDLSDSSIAFCDHSITLIMKTIVKHPDNLPGDLPENDEDADESGLKTQVISIK
;
A
#
# COMPACT_ATOMS: atom_id res chain seq x y z
N MET A 1 27.05 23.27 36.90
CA MET A 1 25.65 22.80 36.87
C MET A 1 25.49 21.94 35.63
N LYS A 2 25.10 20.67 35.81
CA LYS A 2 24.85 19.74 34.71
C LYS A 2 23.56 20.20 34.02
N ASN A 3 23.60 20.42 32.72
CA ASN A 3 22.39 20.44 31.90
C ASN A 3 21.96 18.98 31.77
N ASP A 4 20.96 18.61 32.56
CA ASP A 4 20.30 17.32 32.40
C ASP A 4 19.57 17.39 31.06
N GLY A 5 20.12 16.69 30.07
CA GLY A 5 19.57 16.57 28.73
C GLY A 5 18.22 15.87 28.77
N VAL A 6 17.18 16.64 29.05
CA VAL A 6 15.81 16.28 28.71
C VAL A 6 15.75 16.40 27.19
N TRP A 7 15.88 15.27 26.52
CA TRP A 7 15.44 15.15 25.14
C TRP A 7 13.95 15.50 25.14
N SER A 8 13.58 16.64 24.55
CA SER A 8 12.18 16.95 24.28
C SER A 8 11.59 15.77 23.51
N GLU A 9 10.47 15.22 23.96
CA GLU A 9 9.66 14.33 23.13
C GLU A 9 9.54 14.99 21.76
N ALA A 10 10.07 14.34 20.71
CA ALA A 10 9.90 14.85 19.36
C ALA A 10 8.41 15.11 19.16
N GLU A 11 8.06 16.34 18.76
CA GLU A 11 6.69 16.72 18.49
C GLU A 11 6.06 15.64 17.60
N GLN A 12 5.05 14.96 18.16
CA GLN A 12 4.42 13.84 17.50
C GLN A 12 3.46 14.40 16.45
N LEU A 13 3.70 14.09 15.19
CA LEU A 13 2.85 14.58 14.13
C LEU A 13 1.56 13.75 14.07
N THR A 14 0.43 14.44 14.21
CA THR A 14 -0.91 13.89 13.99
C THR A 14 -1.39 14.28 12.60
N ILE A 15 -1.71 13.28 11.76
CA ILE A 15 -2.31 13.52 10.45
C ILE A 15 -3.83 13.35 10.55
N ASN A 16 -4.56 14.45 10.30
CA ASN A 16 -6.00 14.41 10.08
C ASN A 16 -6.31 14.25 8.58
N ILE A 17 -6.85 13.09 8.20
CA ILE A 17 -7.11 12.73 6.80
C ILE A 17 -8.30 13.47 6.15
N ASN A 18 -9.01 14.29 6.93
CA ASN A 18 -10.04 15.22 6.45
C ASN A 18 -9.45 16.58 6.09
N CYS A 19 -8.23 16.91 6.55
CA CYS A 19 -7.56 18.16 6.18
C CYS A 19 -7.01 18.05 4.74
N GLU A 20 -7.34 19.02 3.89
CA GLU A 20 -6.93 19.05 2.48
C GLU A 20 -5.98 20.24 2.19
N ALA A 21 -5.06 20.51 3.13
CA ALA A 21 -4.09 21.59 3.03
C ALA A 21 -2.73 21.16 3.59
N SER A 22 -1.66 21.78 3.07
CA SER A 22 -0.32 21.64 3.66
C SER A 22 -0.19 22.50 4.91
N SER A 23 0.77 22.16 5.76
CA SER A 23 1.17 22.94 6.94
C SER A 23 2.70 23.06 7.03
N GLU A 24 3.19 23.62 8.12
CA GLU A 24 4.62 23.63 8.46
C GLU A 24 5.16 22.22 8.78
N GLU A 25 4.30 21.33 9.28
CA GLU A 25 4.67 19.98 9.72
C GLU A 25 4.55 18.94 8.60
N HIS A 26 3.69 19.18 7.60
CA HIS A 26 3.48 18.24 6.51
C HIS A 26 3.14 18.91 5.18
N GLN A 27 3.46 18.22 4.10
CA GLN A 27 3.00 18.53 2.75
C GLN A 27 1.79 17.67 2.40
N TYR A 28 0.77 18.32 1.84
CA TYR A 28 -0.41 17.68 1.26
C TYR A 28 -0.31 17.75 -0.27
N THR A 29 -0.51 16.60 -0.93
CA THR A 29 -0.62 16.53 -2.39
C THR A 29 -1.82 15.69 -2.80
N VAL A 30 -2.34 15.95 -4.00
CA VAL A 30 -3.39 15.14 -4.62
C VAL A 30 -2.88 14.66 -5.97
N ALA A 31 -3.00 13.36 -6.20
CA ALA A 31 -2.80 12.76 -7.50
C ALA A 31 -4.12 12.28 -8.07
N HIS A 32 -4.35 12.61 -9.33
CA HIS A 32 -5.45 12.07 -10.11
C HIS A 32 -4.98 10.76 -10.74
N ILE A 33 -5.68 9.67 -10.42
CA ILE A 33 -5.41 8.34 -10.96
C ILE A 33 -6.38 8.10 -12.11
N LEU A 34 -6.05 7.15 -13.00
CA LEU A 34 -6.92 6.71 -14.10
C LEU A 34 -8.40 6.63 -13.66
N GLY A 35 -9.26 7.31 -14.43
CA GLY A 35 -10.66 7.54 -14.08
C GLY A 35 -10.87 8.80 -13.26
N GLU A 36 -11.87 8.78 -12.37
CA GLU A 36 -12.17 9.86 -11.43
C GLU A 36 -11.56 9.61 -10.03
N SER A 37 -10.75 8.56 -9.90
CA SER A 37 -10.11 8.18 -8.63
C SER A 37 -9.05 9.21 -8.23
N LYS A 38 -8.98 9.53 -6.95
CA LYS A 38 -8.01 10.50 -6.40
C LYS A 38 -7.26 9.89 -5.23
N CYS A 39 -5.97 10.16 -5.15
CA CYS A 39 -5.14 9.79 -4.01
C CYS A 39 -4.61 11.05 -3.34
N ARG A 40 -4.95 11.21 -2.06
CA ARG A 40 -4.43 12.28 -1.19
C ARG A 40 -3.22 11.73 -0.45
N VAL A 41 -2.12 12.46 -0.43
CA VAL A 41 -0.89 12.03 0.23
C VAL A 41 -0.44 13.11 1.22
N TYR A 42 -0.11 12.66 2.43
CA TYR A 42 0.42 13.46 3.51
C TYR A 42 1.85 13.00 3.78
N THR A 43 2.80 13.88 3.49
CA THR A 43 4.24 13.64 3.67
C THR A 43 4.74 14.54 4.79
N PRO A 44 5.32 14.01 5.87
CA PRO A 44 5.88 14.84 6.92
C PRO A 44 7.01 15.70 6.35
N ARG A 45 7.06 16.96 6.75
CA ARG A 45 8.21 17.83 6.53
C ARG A 45 9.24 17.52 7.61
N HIS A 46 10.52 17.65 7.31
CA HIS A 46 11.60 17.42 8.28
C HIS A 46 11.56 16.02 8.92
N PHE A 47 12.08 15.88 10.14
CA PHE A 47 12.15 14.63 10.89
C PHE A 47 10.93 14.41 11.81
N TYR A 48 9.77 15.02 11.54
CA TYR A 48 8.56 14.80 12.35
C TYR A 48 8.01 13.38 12.11
N PRO A 49 8.11 12.45 13.07
CA PRO A 49 7.56 11.11 12.89
C PRO A 49 6.04 11.18 12.99
N ILE A 50 5.33 10.73 11.95
CA ILE A 50 3.88 10.56 12.04
C ILE A 50 3.61 9.37 12.94
N LYS A 51 3.02 9.63 14.12
CA LYS A 51 2.69 8.61 15.11
C LYS A 51 1.20 8.45 15.35
N ARG A 52 0.38 9.37 14.83
CA ARG A 52 -1.07 9.33 14.97
C ARG A 52 -1.75 9.71 13.66
N VAL A 53 -2.79 8.97 13.31
CA VAL A 53 -3.65 9.23 12.15
C VAL A 53 -5.10 9.20 12.63
N VAL A 54 -5.83 10.26 12.28
CA VAL A 54 -7.19 10.50 12.77
C VAL A 54 -8.11 10.91 11.63
N CYS A 55 -9.42 10.72 11.81
CA CYS A 55 -10.46 11.30 10.96
C CYS A 55 -11.50 12.02 11.79
N GLN A 56 -12.24 12.93 11.16
CA GLN A 56 -13.42 13.54 11.75
C GLN A 56 -14.64 12.64 11.58
N ASP A 57 -15.39 12.46 12.68
CA ASP A 57 -16.70 11.87 12.66
C ASP A 57 -17.69 12.85 11.99
N PRO A 58 -18.37 12.47 10.89
CA PRO A 58 -19.28 13.34 10.17
C PRO A 58 -20.56 13.66 10.95
N THR A 59 -20.87 12.91 12.01
CA THR A 59 -22.08 13.07 12.84
C THR A 59 -21.85 13.95 14.06
N SER A 60 -20.63 13.91 14.63
CA SER A 60 -20.31 14.60 15.88
C SER A 60 -19.23 15.67 15.75
N GLU A 61 -18.62 15.83 14.58
CA GLU A 61 -17.41 16.64 14.32
C GLU A 61 -16.21 16.28 15.22
N SER A 62 -16.35 15.23 16.03
CA SER A 62 -15.31 14.77 16.94
C SER A 62 -14.20 14.04 16.19
N GLU A 63 -13.00 14.12 16.72
CA GLU A 63 -11.86 13.38 16.20
C GLU A 63 -11.94 11.91 16.62
N LYS A 64 -11.75 11.01 15.67
CA LYS A 64 -11.66 9.56 15.87
C LYS A 64 -10.29 9.06 15.43
N THR A 65 -9.58 8.42 16.36
CA THR A 65 -8.29 7.78 16.07
C THR A 65 -8.48 6.57 15.17
N ILE A 66 -7.70 6.50 14.09
CA ILE A 66 -7.62 5.34 13.20
C ILE A 66 -6.41 4.48 13.58
N TRP A 67 -5.28 5.14 13.81
CA TRP A 67 -4.04 4.50 14.20
C TRP A 67 -3.21 5.43 15.08
N GLU A 68 -2.55 4.84 16.07
CA GLU A 68 -1.61 5.51 16.96
C GLU A 68 -0.53 4.51 17.40
N THR A 69 0.68 4.98 17.66
CA THR A 69 1.73 4.16 18.27
C THR A 69 2.55 4.97 19.27
N GLU A 70 2.84 4.34 20.40
CA GLU A 70 3.79 4.85 21.39
C GLU A 70 5.21 4.34 21.11
N HIS A 71 5.37 3.35 20.24
CA HIS A 71 6.65 2.68 20.04
C HIS A 71 7.65 3.62 19.35
N PRO A 72 8.83 3.89 19.92
CA PRO A 72 9.70 4.98 19.46
C PRO A 72 10.28 4.77 18.05
N ARG A 73 10.27 3.53 17.56
CA ARG A 73 10.76 3.14 16.22
C ARG A 73 9.64 2.82 15.23
N GLU A 74 8.39 2.92 15.67
CA GLU A 74 7.25 2.76 14.79
C GLU A 74 6.72 4.16 14.48
N PHE A 75 6.86 4.55 13.22
CA PHE A 75 6.31 5.80 12.72
C PHE A 75 6.04 5.65 11.23
N SER A 76 5.14 6.48 10.74
CA SER A 76 4.80 6.54 9.33
C SER A 76 5.70 7.52 8.59
N LYS A 77 6.16 7.10 7.42
CA LYS A 77 6.85 7.93 6.43
C LYS A 77 5.87 8.75 5.63
N ASN A 78 4.73 8.17 5.26
CA ASN A 78 3.71 8.79 4.42
C ASN A 78 2.35 8.21 4.78
N VAL A 79 1.31 9.04 4.71
CA VAL A 79 -0.08 8.60 4.79
C VAL A 79 -0.74 8.85 3.45
N SER A 80 -1.47 7.87 2.91
CA SER A 80 -2.13 7.95 1.62
C SER A 80 -3.59 7.55 1.73
N VAL A 81 -4.50 8.38 1.23
CA VAL A 81 -5.94 8.08 1.14
C VAL A 81 -6.35 8.00 -0.31
N LEU A 82 -6.60 6.78 -0.80
CA LEU A 82 -7.11 6.53 -2.13
C LEU A 82 -8.64 6.52 -2.07
N SER A 83 -9.29 7.40 -2.81
CA SER A 83 -10.73 7.36 -3.09
C SER A 83 -10.95 6.75 -4.47
N VAL A 84 -11.72 5.68 -4.54
CA VAL A 84 -11.95 4.93 -5.79
C VAL A 84 -13.30 5.33 -6.37
N THR A 85 -13.27 5.96 -7.54
CA THR A 85 -14.47 6.49 -8.18
C THR A 85 -14.90 5.54 -9.29
N LYS A 86 -15.29 4.32 -8.88
CA LYS A 86 -16.01 3.31 -9.67
C LYS A 86 -16.13 2.04 -8.84
N THR A 87 -17.36 1.65 -8.54
CA THR A 87 -17.82 0.25 -8.62
C THR A 87 -19.33 0.25 -8.62
N LYS A 88 -19.92 -0.30 -9.68
CA LYS A 88 -21.24 -0.93 -9.56
C LYS A 88 -21.13 -1.92 -8.40
N ASN A 89 -22.08 -1.91 -7.46
CA ASN A 89 -22.25 -2.88 -6.37
C ASN A 89 -21.74 -2.52 -4.95
N GLY A 90 -21.65 -1.24 -4.55
CA GLY A 90 -21.54 -0.89 -3.11
C GLY A 90 -20.22 -1.27 -2.42
N TYR A 91 -19.14 -1.41 -3.19
CA TYR A 91 -17.78 -1.72 -2.75
C TYR A 91 -17.08 -0.49 -2.10
N PRO A 92 -15.96 -0.70 -1.37
CA PRO A 92 -15.32 0.34 -0.54
C PRO A 92 -14.95 1.61 -1.32
N ASP A 93 -15.32 2.75 -0.73
CA ASP A 93 -15.12 4.07 -1.36
C ASP A 93 -13.68 4.57 -1.18
N LYS A 94 -13.00 4.13 -0.12
CA LYS A 94 -11.68 4.61 0.29
C LYS A 94 -10.79 3.55 0.93
N TYR A 95 -9.51 3.68 0.62
CA TYR A 95 -8.41 2.97 1.29
C TYR A 95 -7.50 3.99 1.96
N LEU A 96 -7.02 3.65 3.16
CA LEU A 96 -5.99 4.42 3.88
C LEU A 96 -4.77 3.53 4.05
N CYS A 97 -3.63 3.98 3.53
CA CYS A 97 -2.34 3.35 3.73
C CYS A 97 -1.46 4.23 4.62
N ILE A 98 -0.89 3.61 5.65
CA ILE A 98 0.12 4.20 6.53
C ILE A 98 1.44 3.48 6.19
N LEU A 99 2.28 4.13 5.40
CA LEU A 99 3.56 3.57 4.96
C LEU A 99 4.60 3.73 6.06
N GLN A 100 5.19 2.63 6.51
CA GLN A 100 6.22 2.60 7.54
C GLN A 100 7.63 2.40 6.94
N GLU A 101 8.63 2.34 7.82
CA GLU A 101 10.00 1.98 7.45
C GLU A 101 10.11 0.62 6.74
N ASN A 102 11.16 0.43 5.94
CA ASN A 102 11.46 -0.81 5.20
C ASN A 102 10.31 -1.30 4.28
N ASN A 103 9.48 -0.38 3.78
CA ASN A 103 8.31 -0.67 2.95
C ASN A 103 7.27 -1.57 3.65
N ASN A 104 7.26 -1.58 4.98
CA ASN A 104 6.11 -2.11 5.73
C ASN A 104 4.96 -1.11 5.65
N TYR A 105 3.73 -1.58 5.88
CA TYR A 105 2.56 -0.72 5.84
C TYR A 105 1.45 -1.26 6.73
N LEU A 106 0.53 -0.35 7.09
CA LEU A 106 -0.81 -0.69 7.53
C LEU A 106 -1.80 -0.24 6.45
N LEU A 107 -2.78 -1.08 6.14
CA LEU A 107 -3.81 -0.77 5.17
C LEU A 107 -5.19 -0.93 5.81
N PHE A 108 -5.99 0.13 5.69
CA PHE A 108 -7.34 0.19 6.21
C PHE A 108 -8.33 0.39 5.07
N LEU A 109 -9.47 -0.29 5.19
CA LEU A 109 -10.62 -0.15 4.32
C LEU A 109 -11.69 0.68 5.03
N ARG A 110 -12.32 1.63 4.33
CA ARG A 110 -13.46 2.34 4.90
C ARG A 110 -14.72 1.48 4.78
N ASP A 111 -15.37 1.24 5.92
CA ASP A 111 -16.73 0.71 5.98
C ASP A 111 -17.71 1.88 5.83
N ASN A 112 -18.54 1.84 4.78
CA ASN A 112 -19.51 2.89 4.50
C ASN A 112 -20.70 2.87 5.46
N GLU A 113 -21.11 1.70 5.96
CA GLU A 113 -22.28 1.56 6.82
C GLU A 113 -21.97 2.03 8.23
N LEU A 114 -20.79 1.64 8.75
CA LEU A 114 -20.35 1.96 10.10
C LEU A 114 -19.53 3.25 10.19
N ASN A 115 -19.17 3.82 9.04
CA ASN A 115 -18.28 4.96 8.92
C ASN A 115 -17.02 4.79 9.81
N ASN A 116 -16.41 3.61 9.72
CA ASN A 116 -15.20 3.26 10.44
C ASN A 116 -14.12 2.78 9.46
N TRP A 117 -12.93 2.54 10.00
CA TRP A 117 -11.78 2.05 9.26
C TRP A 117 -11.44 0.65 9.76
N VAL A 118 -11.46 -0.33 8.86
CA VAL A 118 -11.21 -1.73 9.15
C VAL A 118 -9.79 -2.07 8.71
N ASP A 119 -8.97 -2.58 9.62
CA ASP A 119 -7.61 -3.03 9.30
C ASP A 119 -7.65 -4.31 8.44
N ILE A 120 -7.18 -4.20 7.21
CA ILE A 120 -7.09 -5.29 6.23
C ILE A 120 -5.64 -5.69 5.95
N THR A 121 -4.66 -5.16 6.69
CA THR A 121 -3.22 -5.35 6.47
C THR A 121 -2.83 -6.83 6.36
N LYS A 122 -3.39 -7.69 7.21
CA LYS A 122 -3.08 -9.13 7.23
C LYS A 122 -3.48 -9.86 5.96
N THR A 123 -4.48 -9.34 5.24
CA THR A 123 -5.04 -9.97 4.03
C THR A 123 -4.29 -9.57 2.75
N ARG A 124 -3.35 -8.61 2.86
CA ARG A 124 -2.62 -8.05 1.73
C ARG A 124 -1.20 -8.59 1.63
N VAL A 125 -0.64 -8.46 0.42
CA VAL A 125 0.68 -8.98 0.10
C VAL A 125 1.79 -8.21 0.82
N LYS A 126 2.71 -8.93 1.47
CA LYS A 126 3.87 -8.33 2.14
C LYS A 126 5.11 -8.44 1.28
N LEU A 127 5.82 -7.33 1.08
CA LEU A 127 7.07 -7.29 0.33
C LEU A 127 8.13 -8.26 0.88
N SER A 128 8.19 -8.41 2.19
CA SER A 128 9.11 -9.33 2.88
C SER A 128 8.90 -10.82 2.53
N LYS A 129 7.72 -11.19 2.02
CA LYS A 129 7.42 -12.57 1.59
C LYS A 129 7.88 -12.87 0.16
N PHE A 130 8.33 -11.87 -0.60
CA PHE A 130 8.81 -12.08 -1.96
C PHE A 130 10.23 -12.62 -1.99
N GLN A 131 10.50 -13.46 -3.00
CA GLN A 131 11.83 -13.92 -3.34
C GLN A 131 12.00 -13.84 -4.85
N PHE A 132 13.00 -13.09 -5.29
CA PHE A 132 13.32 -12.89 -6.70
C PHE A 132 14.57 -13.67 -7.06
N PHE A 133 14.61 -14.21 -8.27
CA PHE A 133 15.73 -15.02 -8.75
C PHE A 133 16.09 -14.66 -10.19
N TYR A 134 17.39 -14.68 -10.46
CA TYR A 134 17.95 -14.67 -11.79
C TYR A 134 18.80 -15.92 -11.96
N ASN A 135 18.36 -16.82 -12.84
CA ASN A 135 18.88 -18.18 -13.00
C ASN A 135 18.75 -18.98 -11.69
N PHE A 136 19.87 -19.30 -11.04
CA PHE A 136 19.92 -20.04 -9.78
C PHE A 136 20.23 -19.15 -8.58
N LYS A 137 20.52 -17.86 -8.79
CA LYS A 137 20.86 -16.90 -7.74
C LYS A 137 19.60 -16.20 -7.23
N LYS A 138 19.44 -16.11 -5.91
CA LYS A 138 18.46 -15.24 -5.26
C LYS A 138 18.97 -13.80 -5.31
N LEU A 139 18.14 -12.87 -5.76
CA LEU A 139 18.50 -11.45 -5.81
C LEU A 139 18.51 -10.84 -4.41
N THR A 140 19.44 -9.91 -4.18
CA THR A 140 19.53 -9.10 -2.95
C THR A 140 18.84 -7.75 -3.14
N PRO A 141 18.49 -7.03 -2.06
CA PRO A 141 17.85 -5.71 -2.15
C PRO A 141 18.62 -4.67 -2.97
N GLU A 142 19.93 -4.81 -3.12
CA GLU A 142 20.75 -3.92 -3.94
C GLU A 142 20.60 -4.19 -5.46
N GLU A 143 19.98 -5.30 -5.85
CA GLU A 143 19.81 -5.72 -7.25
C GLU A 143 18.45 -5.28 -7.84
N TYR A 144 17.62 -4.61 -7.04
CA TYR A 144 16.36 -4.03 -7.49
C TYR A 144 16.06 -2.71 -6.76
N GLU A 145 15.21 -1.89 -7.36
CA GLU A 145 14.68 -0.67 -6.76
C GLU A 145 13.22 -0.90 -6.38
N VAL A 146 12.81 -0.40 -5.20
CA VAL A 146 11.41 -0.41 -4.77
C VAL A 146 10.94 1.04 -4.67
N LYS A 147 9.85 1.35 -5.38
CA LYS A 147 9.16 2.64 -5.29
C LYS A 147 7.76 2.41 -4.75
N TYR A 148 7.30 3.32 -3.91
CA TYR A 148 5.93 3.35 -3.44
C TYR A 148 5.22 4.57 -4.01
N GLU A 149 4.05 4.36 -4.62
CA GLU A 149 3.21 5.45 -5.13
C GLU A 149 1.74 5.02 -5.13
N PHE A 150 0.86 5.83 -4.54
CA PHE A 150 -0.60 5.63 -4.57
C PHE A 150 -1.09 4.22 -4.20
N LEU A 151 -0.61 3.68 -3.07
CA LEU A 151 -0.92 2.31 -2.61
C LEU A 151 -0.35 1.21 -3.51
N ARG A 152 0.61 1.55 -4.39
CA ARG A 152 1.31 0.60 -5.24
C ARG A 152 2.78 0.54 -4.92
N PHE A 153 3.34 -0.67 -4.93
CA PHE A 153 4.78 -0.87 -4.94
C PHE A 153 5.23 -1.28 -6.32
N LYS A 154 6.17 -0.51 -6.88
CA LYS A 154 6.83 -0.84 -8.14
C LYS A 154 8.24 -1.36 -7.84
N ILE A 155 8.52 -2.57 -8.29
CA ILE A 155 9.83 -3.21 -8.17
C ILE A 155 10.47 -3.27 -9.55
N LEU A 156 11.64 -2.66 -9.70
CA LEU A 156 12.41 -2.62 -10.94
C LEU A 156 13.72 -3.37 -10.75
N PHE A 157 13.96 -4.40 -11.56
CA PHE A 157 15.17 -5.22 -11.48
C PHE A 157 16.29 -4.60 -12.33
N LYS A 158 17.51 -4.49 -11.78
CA LYS A 158 18.65 -3.91 -12.50
C LYS A 158 19.10 -4.72 -13.72
N PHE A 159 19.02 -6.05 -13.62
CA PHE A 159 19.42 -7.00 -14.67
C PHE A 159 18.29 -7.97 -15.06
N GLY A 160 17.07 -7.69 -14.59
CA GLY A 160 15.89 -8.55 -14.72
C GLY A 160 15.80 -9.67 -13.68
N CYS A 161 14.66 -10.37 -13.72
CA CYS A 161 14.33 -11.52 -12.89
C CYS A 161 13.67 -12.57 -13.78
N ASN A 162 13.98 -13.87 -13.62
CA ASN A 162 13.33 -14.93 -14.40
C ASN A 162 12.48 -15.90 -13.56
N LYS A 163 12.39 -15.66 -12.25
CA LYS A 163 11.54 -16.42 -11.35
C LYS A 163 11.17 -15.61 -10.10
N VAL A 164 9.88 -15.53 -9.82
CA VAL A 164 9.35 -14.90 -8.60
C VAL A 164 8.64 -15.96 -7.76
N LYS A 165 8.93 -15.93 -6.46
CA LYS A 165 8.13 -16.64 -5.44
C LYS A 165 7.54 -15.65 -4.46
N TYR A 166 6.39 -16.01 -3.92
CA TYR A 166 5.76 -15.35 -2.79
C TYR A 166 5.41 -16.41 -1.75
N ASP A 167 5.94 -16.26 -0.54
CA ASP A 167 5.72 -17.20 0.57
C ASP A 167 5.97 -18.67 0.18
N GLY A 168 7.09 -18.90 -0.50
CA GLY A 168 7.48 -20.22 -1.02
C GLY A 168 6.74 -20.67 -2.30
N LYS A 169 5.56 -20.11 -2.59
CA LYS A 169 4.78 -20.42 -3.81
C LYS A 169 5.38 -19.73 -5.03
N LYS A 170 5.52 -20.46 -6.14
CA LYS A 170 6.02 -19.92 -7.40
C LYS A 170 4.92 -19.12 -8.09
N LEU A 171 5.18 -17.84 -8.39
CA LEU A 171 4.24 -16.97 -9.11
C LEU A 171 4.47 -17.01 -10.63
N ILE A 172 5.73 -16.87 -11.05
CA ILE A 172 6.11 -16.84 -12.46
C ILE A 172 7.51 -17.45 -12.68
N ARG A 173 7.72 -18.03 -13.87
CA ARG A 173 9.02 -18.50 -14.37
C ARG A 173 9.21 -18.02 -15.81
N LYS A 174 9.39 -16.72 -15.97
CA LYS A 174 9.62 -16.00 -17.24
C LYS A 174 10.48 -14.79 -16.92
N TYR A 175 11.27 -14.35 -17.89
CA TYR A 175 12.02 -13.11 -17.76
C TYR A 175 11.05 -11.92 -17.60
N ILE A 176 11.28 -11.08 -16.59
CA ILE A 176 10.57 -9.84 -16.28
C ILE A 176 11.58 -8.74 -15.96
N ALA A 177 11.24 -7.50 -16.32
CA ALA A 177 12.04 -6.32 -15.96
C ALA A 177 11.55 -5.69 -14.65
N GLY A 178 10.28 -5.92 -14.29
CA GLY A 178 9.72 -5.45 -13.05
C GLY A 178 8.39 -6.10 -12.72
N LEU A 179 7.84 -5.67 -11.60
CA LEU A 179 6.47 -5.95 -11.22
C LEU A 179 5.89 -4.78 -10.44
N GLU A 180 4.58 -4.67 -10.46
CA GLU A 180 3.80 -3.75 -9.67
C GLU A 180 2.89 -4.53 -8.73
N ILE A 181 2.77 -4.07 -7.50
CA ILE A 181 1.88 -4.62 -6.49
C ILE A 181 0.86 -3.54 -6.17
N ASP A 182 -0.42 -3.81 -6.41
CA ASP A 182 -1.49 -2.93 -6.00
C ASP A 182 -2.12 -3.46 -4.70
N LEU A 183 -2.00 -2.67 -3.64
CA LEU A 183 -2.49 -3.06 -2.32
C LEU A 183 -4.02 -2.98 -2.23
N SER A 184 -4.67 -2.18 -3.07
CA SER A 184 -6.13 -2.01 -3.01
C SER A 184 -6.85 -3.29 -3.44
N ASP A 185 -6.47 -3.86 -4.58
CA ASP A 185 -7.04 -5.09 -5.15
C ASP A 185 -6.19 -6.35 -4.89
N SER A 186 -5.17 -6.27 -4.03
CA SER A 186 -4.26 -7.37 -3.67
C SER A 186 -3.66 -8.07 -4.90
N SER A 187 -3.30 -7.28 -5.92
CA SER A 187 -2.82 -7.81 -7.19
C SER A 187 -1.33 -7.55 -7.42
N ILE A 188 -0.75 -8.40 -8.27
CA ILE A 188 0.64 -8.36 -8.70
C ILE A 188 0.67 -8.41 -10.22
N ALA A 189 1.11 -7.34 -10.85
CA ALA A 189 1.22 -7.22 -12.29
C ALA A 189 2.69 -7.31 -12.72
N PHE A 190 3.01 -8.22 -13.63
CA PHE A 190 4.39 -8.44 -14.10
C PHE A 190 4.60 -7.74 -15.44
N CYS A 191 5.76 -7.09 -15.60
CA CYS A 191 6.10 -6.40 -16.85
C CYS A 191 7.42 -6.89 -17.47
N ASP A 192 7.46 -6.88 -18.80
CA ASP A 192 8.67 -7.16 -19.57
C ASP A 192 9.57 -5.92 -19.70
N HIS A 193 10.66 -6.05 -20.48
CA HIS A 193 11.62 -4.97 -20.73
C HIS A 193 11.04 -3.74 -21.42
N SER A 194 9.97 -3.93 -22.20
CA SER A 194 9.24 -2.85 -22.84
C SER A 194 8.21 -2.22 -21.90
N ILE A 195 8.19 -2.64 -20.62
CA ILE A 195 7.23 -2.22 -19.59
C ILE A 195 5.80 -2.65 -19.97
N THR A 196 5.67 -3.68 -20.82
CA THR A 196 4.37 -4.22 -21.20
C THR A 196 3.91 -5.20 -20.12
N LEU A 197 2.66 -5.06 -19.68
CA LEU A 197 2.00 -6.02 -18.80
C LEU A 197 1.90 -7.37 -19.50
N ILE A 198 2.41 -8.42 -18.86
CA ILE A 198 2.41 -9.79 -19.43
C ILE A 198 1.57 -10.77 -18.64
N MET A 199 1.31 -10.49 -17.36
CA MET A 199 0.53 -11.34 -16.47
C MET A 199 0.09 -10.53 -15.26
N LYS A 200 -1.14 -10.77 -14.79
CA LYS A 200 -1.63 -10.30 -13.50
C LYS A 200 -1.88 -11.49 -12.58
N THR A 201 -1.58 -11.37 -11.30
CA THR A 201 -1.87 -12.36 -10.26
C THR A 201 -2.67 -11.70 -9.16
N ILE A 202 -3.83 -12.23 -8.82
CA ILE A 202 -4.63 -11.77 -7.69
C ILE A 202 -4.38 -12.72 -6.52
N VAL A 203 -4.06 -12.13 -5.37
CA VAL A 203 -3.72 -12.89 -4.16
C VAL A 203 -4.88 -12.80 -3.17
N LYS A 204 -5.57 -13.92 -3.00
CA LYS A 204 -6.67 -14.07 -2.04
C LYS A 204 -6.16 -14.69 -0.73
N HIS A 205 -6.59 -14.13 0.38
CA HIS A 205 -6.38 -14.60 1.74
C HIS A 205 -7.72 -15.09 2.30
N PRO A 206 -7.77 -16.18 3.10
CA PRO A 206 -9.03 -16.70 3.64
C PRO A 206 -9.82 -15.68 4.46
N ASP A 207 -9.12 -14.76 5.12
CA ASP A 207 -9.72 -13.69 5.93
C ASP A 207 -10.06 -12.41 5.14
N ASN A 208 -10.00 -12.41 3.79
CA ASN A 208 -10.51 -11.27 3.03
C ASN A 208 -12.01 -11.06 3.33
N LEU A 209 -12.42 -9.80 3.44
CA LEU A 209 -13.82 -9.49 3.69
C LEU A 209 -14.66 -9.79 2.44
N PRO A 210 -15.93 -10.21 2.58
CA PRO A 210 -16.85 -10.29 1.45
C PRO A 210 -16.93 -8.92 0.75
N GLY A 211 -16.78 -8.91 -0.56
CA GLY A 211 -16.75 -7.67 -1.32
C GLY A 211 -15.51 -6.78 -1.11
N ASP A 212 -14.41 -7.32 -0.62
CA ASP A 212 -13.11 -6.61 -0.56
C ASP A 212 -12.31 -6.76 -1.87
N LEU A 213 -12.42 -7.93 -2.49
CA LEU A 213 -11.74 -8.28 -3.74
C LEU A 213 -12.76 -8.75 -4.78
N PRO A 214 -12.49 -8.58 -6.09
CA PRO A 214 -13.36 -9.09 -7.14
C PRO A 214 -13.64 -10.59 -7.01
N GLU A 215 -14.91 -10.97 -7.17
CA GLU A 215 -15.37 -12.35 -7.00
C GLU A 215 -14.99 -13.27 -8.20
N ASN A 216 -14.86 -12.70 -9.41
CA ASN A 216 -14.60 -13.44 -10.65
C ASN A 216 -13.24 -13.05 -11.26
N ASP A 217 -12.32 -14.02 -11.40
CA ASP A 217 -10.90 -13.74 -11.72
C ASP A 217 -10.25 -14.72 -12.72
N GLU A 218 -11.00 -15.38 -13.60
CA GLU A 218 -10.39 -16.30 -14.60
C GLU A 218 -10.49 -15.87 -16.06
N ASP A 219 -11.20 -14.78 -16.37
CA ASP A 219 -11.25 -14.28 -17.75
C ASP A 219 -10.10 -13.31 -18.01
N ALA A 220 -9.46 -13.44 -19.18
CA ALA A 220 -8.56 -12.41 -19.67
C ALA A 220 -9.32 -11.08 -19.67
N ASP A 221 -8.72 -10.01 -19.16
CA ASP A 221 -9.36 -8.70 -19.25
C ASP A 221 -9.57 -8.30 -20.73
N GLU A 222 -10.34 -7.25 -21.01
CA GLU A 222 -10.60 -6.80 -22.39
C GLU A 222 -9.32 -6.53 -23.21
N SER A 223 -8.16 -6.45 -22.56
CA SER A 223 -6.84 -6.29 -23.17
C SER A 223 -6.14 -7.61 -23.53
N GLY A 224 -6.73 -8.76 -23.18
CA GLY A 224 -6.16 -10.09 -23.38
C GLY A 224 -5.10 -10.46 -22.34
N LEU A 225 -4.98 -9.71 -21.23
CA LEU A 225 -4.00 -9.98 -20.18
C LEU A 225 -4.39 -11.23 -19.40
N LYS A 226 -3.46 -12.18 -19.30
CA LYS A 226 -3.68 -13.40 -18.52
C LYS A 226 -3.68 -13.09 -17.01
N THR A 227 -4.85 -13.26 -16.38
CA THR A 227 -5.01 -13.18 -14.93
C THR A 227 -4.94 -14.58 -14.33
N GLN A 228 -4.28 -14.71 -13.18
CA GLN A 228 -4.30 -15.93 -12.37
C GLN A 228 -4.67 -15.60 -10.93
N VAL A 229 -5.44 -16.47 -10.28
CA VAL A 229 -5.76 -16.35 -8.85
C VAL A 229 -4.91 -17.31 -8.07
N ILE A 230 -4.38 -16.84 -6.94
CA ILE A 230 -3.77 -17.72 -5.96
C ILE A 230 -4.36 -17.45 -4.58
N SER A 231 -4.57 -18.51 -3.81
CA SER A 231 -4.88 -18.40 -2.39
C SER A 231 -3.61 -18.54 -1.57
N ILE A 232 -3.41 -17.66 -0.60
CA ILE A 232 -2.34 -17.74 0.42
C ILE A 232 -2.96 -18.07 1.78
N LYS A 233 -2.16 -18.61 2.69
CA LYS A 233 -2.54 -18.90 4.08
C LYS A 233 -1.93 -17.86 5.01
#